data_AF-A0A938NVL9-F1
#
_entry.id   AF-A0A938NVL9-F1
#
_cell.length_a   1.000
_cell.length_b   1.000
_cell.length_c   1.000
_cell.angle_alpha   90.00
_cell.angle_beta   90.00
_cell.angle_gamma   90.00
#
_symmetry.space_group_name_H-M   'P 1'
#
loop_
_entity.id
_entity.type
_entity.pdbx_description
1 polymer ?
#
loop_
_entity_poly.entity_id
_entity_poly.type
_entity_poly.pdbx_seq_one_letter_code
_entity_poly.pdbx_strand_id
1 'polypeptide(L)' 'MTPFTQYKLWMTERYGDALFRVPVQLATSCPHGRCAFCSENGAKAQQTQRQIDPIDQIEAAIRFSKRRYKAQKLMLYIQA' A
#
# COMPACT_ATOMS: atom_id res chain seq x y z
N MET A 1 -23.05 4.96 18.96
CA MET A 1 -22.07 5.68 18.12
C MET A 1 -20.68 5.45 18.67
N THR A 2 -19.72 4.99 17.87
CA THR A 2 -18.32 4.96 18.30
C THR A 2 -17.79 6.40 18.36
N PRO A 3 -16.95 6.76 19.36
CA PRO A 3 -16.43 8.12 19.51
C PRO A 3 -15.39 8.51 18.46
N PHE A 4 -15.08 7.63 17.51
CA PHE A 4 -14.06 7.83 16.47
C PHE A 4 -14.64 7.62 15.08
N THR A 5 -14.21 8.47 14.15
CA THR A 5 -14.52 8.32 12.73
C THR A 5 -13.71 7.16 12.14
N GLN A 6 -14.39 6.20 11.51
CA GLN A 6 -13.70 5.16 10.77
C GLN A 6 -13.03 5.76 9.54
N TYR A 7 -11.72 5.55 9.40
CA TYR A 7 -10.93 6.10 8.28
C TYR A 7 -11.53 5.76 6.91
N LYS A 8 -11.99 4.51 6.72
CA LYS A 8 -12.63 4.10 5.47
C LYS A 8 -13.88 4.93 5.16
N LEU A 9 -14.74 5.14 6.16
CA LEU A 9 -15.97 5.92 6.00
C LEU A 9 -15.65 7.36 5.61
N TRP A 10 -14.73 7.99 6.34
CA TRP A 10 -14.29 9.36 6.06
C TRP A 10 -13.71 9.51 4.64
N MET A 11 -12.91 8.54 4.19
CA MET A 11 -12.38 8.53 2.83
C MET A 11 -13.48 8.35 1.78
N THR A 12 -14.44 7.46 2.03
CA THR A 12 -15.58 7.25 1.12
C THR A 12 -16.45 8.50 1.02
N GLU A 13 -16.74 9.18 2.14
CA GLU A 13 -17.50 10.43 2.14
C GLU A 13 -16.79 11.54 1.35
N ARG A 14 -15.46 11.67 1.51
CA ARG A 14 -14.69 12.74 0.87
C ARG A 14 -14.39 12.48 -0.60
N TYR A 15 -14.17 11.23 -0.98
CA TYR A 15 -13.71 10.86 -2.32
C TYR A 15 -14.73 10.04 -3.10
N GLY A 16 -15.92 9.77 -2.56
CA GLY A 16 -17.02 9.07 -3.21
C GLY A 16 -16.86 7.55 -3.34
N ASP A 17 -15.73 6.97 -2.93
CA ASP A 17 -15.50 5.52 -2.86
C ASP A 17 -14.33 5.20 -1.91
N ALA A 18 -14.19 3.93 -1.52
CA ALA A 18 -13.04 3.45 -0.76
C ALA A 18 -11.74 3.60 -1.58
N LEU A 19 -10.77 4.31 -1.00
CA LEU A 19 -9.44 4.49 -1.59
C LEU A 19 -8.50 3.36 -1.17
N PHE A 20 -8.08 2.54 -2.14
CA PHE A 20 -7.13 1.47 -1.91
C PHE A 20 -5.69 1.99 -2.07
N ARG A 21 -4.84 1.67 -1.10
CA ARG A 21 -3.43 2.10 -1.12
C ARG A 21 -2.64 1.30 -2.16
N VAL A 22 -1.83 2.02 -2.92
CA VAL A 22 -0.82 1.48 -3.85
C VAL A 22 0.53 1.76 -3.22
N PRO A 23 1.11 0.81 -2.47
CA PRO A 23 2.35 1.02 -1.75
C PRO A 23 3.54 1.00 -2.72
N VAL A 24 4.45 1.97 -2.55
CA VAL A 24 5.65 2.13 -3.38
C VAL A 24 6.83 2.39 -2.48
N GLN A 25 7.85 1.55 -2.61
CA GLN A 25 9.11 1.70 -1.90
C GLN A 25 10.11 2.45 -2.77
N LEU A 26 10.56 3.60 -2.28
CA LEU A 26 11.58 4.42 -2.96
C LEU A 26 13.00 4.11 -2.46
N ALA A 27 13.12 3.66 -1.21
CA ALA A 27 14.42 3.25 -0.65
C ALA A 27 14.79 1.83 -1.12
N THR A 28 16.04 1.64 -1.50
CA THR A 28 16.56 0.33 -1.92
C THR A 28 16.78 -0.63 -0.75
N SER A 29 16.97 -0.11 0.46
CA SER A 29 17.22 -0.88 1.69
C SER A 29 16.58 -0.25 2.93
N CYS A 30 16.24 -1.08 3.92
CA CYS A 30 15.80 -0.63 5.25
C CYS A 30 16.98 -0.01 6.02
N PRO A 31 16.86 1.21 6.57
CA PRO A 31 17.95 1.87 7.30
C PRO A 31 18.29 1.15 8.62
N HIS A 32 17.37 0.36 9.17
CA HIS A 32 17.59 -0.37 10.42
C HIS A 32 18.16 -1.79 10.22
N GLY A 33 18.39 -2.22 8.97
CA GLY A 33 18.94 -3.53 8.66
C GLY A 33 17.97 -4.68 8.95
N ARG A 34 17.94 -5.20 10.19
CA ARG A 34 17.14 -6.36 10.60
C ARG A 34 16.47 -6.12 11.95
N CYS A 35 15.14 -6.15 11.97
CA CYS A 35 14.35 -6.16 13.20
C CYS A 35 13.87 -7.58 13.53
N ALA A 36 13.75 -7.92 14.81
CA ALA A 36 13.29 -9.25 15.26
C ALA A 36 11.86 -9.57 14.79
N PHE A 37 11.04 -8.56 14.53
CA PHE A 37 9.66 -8.68 14.06
C PHE A 37 9.51 -8.55 12.54
N CYS A 38 10.58 -8.20 11.81
CA CYS A 38 10.51 -8.08 10.36
C CYS A 38 10.59 -9.46 9.70
N SER A 39 9.83 -9.63 8.61
CA SER A 39 10.02 -10.76 7.71
C SER A 39 11.39 -10.69 7.02
N GLU A 40 11.80 -11.78 6.35
CA GLU A 40 13.02 -11.79 5.53
C GLU A 40 13.05 -10.67 4.48
N ASN A 41 11.87 -10.30 3.96
CA ASN A 41 11.72 -9.23 2.97
C ASN A 41 11.46 -7.85 3.62
N GLY A 42 11.63 -7.70 4.93
CA GLY A 42 11.36 -6.47 5.66
C GLY A 42 9.87 -6.10 5.68
N ALA A 43 9.58 -4.81 5.55
CA ALA A 43 8.23 -4.25 5.48
C ALA A 43 7.68 -4.14 4.04
N LYS A 44 8.38 -4.73 3.05
CA LYS A 44 7.97 -4.67 1.64
C LYS A 44 6.57 -5.24 1.45
N ALA A 45 5.73 -4.48 0.74
CA ALA A 45 4.40 -4.91 0.39
C ALA A 45 4.44 -6.20 -0.46
N GLN A 46 3.64 -7.20 -0.09
CA GLN A 46 3.69 -8.54 -0.69
C GLN A 46 3.52 -8.51 -2.22
N GLN A 47 2.64 -7.62 -2.70
CA GLN A 47 2.33 -7.44 -4.11
C GLN A 47 3.42 -6.75 -4.93
N THR A 48 4.43 -6.14 -4.28
CA THR A 48 5.55 -5.44 -4.94
C THR A 48 6.92 -6.08 -4.68
N GLN A 49 6.98 -7.24 -4.00
CA GLN A 49 8.25 -7.86 -3.58
C GLN A 49 9.21 -8.19 -4.73
N ARG A 50 8.71 -8.38 -5.95
CA ARG A 50 9.51 -8.75 -7.12
C ARG A 50 9.91 -7.56 -7.99
N GLN A 51 9.46 -6.35 -7.64
CA GLN A 51 9.69 -5.13 -8.41
C GLN A 51 10.65 -4.22 -7.64
N ILE A 52 11.70 -3.77 -8.32
CA ILE A 52 12.65 -2.79 -7.77
C ILE A 52 12.26 -1.40 -8.23
N ASP A 53 11.93 -1.25 -9.52
CA ASP A 53 11.55 0.03 -10.10
C ASP A 53 10.20 0.53 -9.52
N PRO A 54 10.11 1.80 -9.08
CA PRO A 54 8.88 2.35 -8.53
C PRO A 54 7.67 2.28 -9.46
N ILE A 55 7.86 2.40 -10.76
CA ILE A 55 6.76 2.33 -11.75
C ILE A 55 6.25 0.89 -11.83
N ASP A 56 7.13 -0.10 -11.91
CA ASP A 56 6.74 -1.51 -11.90
C ASP A 56 6.00 -1.89 -10.61
N GLN A 57 6.44 -1.37 -9.46
CA GLN A 57 5.77 -1.55 -8.17
C GLN A 57 4.34 -1.00 -8.21
N ILE A 58 4.15 0.22 -8.75
CA ILE A 58 2.84 0.86 -8.91
C ILE A 58 1.94 -0.02 -9.76
N GLU A 59 2.42 -0.45 -10.93
CA GLU A 59 1.59 -1.24 -11.83
C GLU A 59 1.20 -2.60 -11.24
N ALA A 60 2.15 -3.28 -10.59
CA ALA A 60 1.89 -4.56 -9.94
C ALA A 60 0.83 -4.42 -8.84
N ALA A 61 0.95 -3.38 -8.01
CA ALA A 61 -0.01 -3.09 -6.95
C ALA A 61 -1.39 -2.67 -7.50
N ILE A 62 -1.46 -1.89 -8.58
CA ILE A 62 -2.72 -1.56 -9.26
C ILE A 62 -3.40 -2.82 -9.79
N ARG A 63 -2.67 -3.67 -10.52
CA ARG A 63 -3.19 -4.95 -11.04
C ARG A 63 -3.69 -5.84 -9.91
N PHE A 64 -2.95 -5.92 -8.81
CA PHE A 64 -3.36 -6.67 -7.63
C PHE A 64 -4.67 -6.13 -7.04
N SER A 65 -4.73 -4.83 -6.75
CA SER A 65 -5.89 -4.18 -6.14
C SER A 65 -7.15 -4.29 -7.00
N LYS A 66 -7.03 -4.08 -8.31
CA LYS A 66 -8.15 -4.25 -9.25
C LYS A 66 -8.63 -5.70 -9.32
N ARG A 67 -7.74 -6.69 -9.33
CA ARG A 67 -8.13 -8.11 -9.41
C ARG A 67 -8.75 -8.60 -8.11
N ARG A 68 -8.10 -8.35 -6.97
CA ARG A 68 -8.42 -8.94 -5.65
C ARG A 68 -9.54 -8.21 -4.92
N TYR A 69 -9.60 -6.88 -5.03
CA TYR A 69 -10.55 -6.04 -4.30
C TYR A 69 -11.56 -5.32 -5.19
N LYS A 70 -11.43 -5.45 -6.52
CA LYS A 70 -12.24 -4.68 -7.50
C LYS A 70 -12.15 -3.17 -7.26
N ALA A 71 -10.98 -2.72 -6.79
CA ALA A 71 -10.73 -1.33 -6.43
C ALA A 71 -10.97 -0.38 -7.62
N GLN A 72 -11.84 0.62 -7.43
CA GLN A 72 -12.11 1.65 -8.42
C GLN A 72 -11.22 2.89 -8.22
N LYS A 73 -10.99 3.26 -6.95
CA LYS A 73 -10.14 4.40 -6.59
C LYS A 73 -8.90 3.95 -5.86
N LEU A 74 -7.78 4.59 -6.20
CA LEU A 74 -6.45 4.21 -5.76
C LEU A 74 -5.75 5.45 -5.20
N MET A 75 -4.92 5.25 -4.19
CA MET A 75 -4.10 6.29 -3.59
C MET A 75 -2.65 5.81 -3.52
N LEU A 76 -1.74 6.56 -4.13
CA LEU A 76 -0.31 6.28 -4.02
C LEU A 76 0.12 6.42 -2.56
N TYR A 77 0.91 5.47 -2.07
CA TYR A 77 1.41 5.46 -0.71
C TYR A 77 2.91 5.18 -0.72
N ILE A 78 3.71 6.21 -0.45
CA ILE A 78 5.16 6.06 -0.33
C ILE A 78 5.46 5.41 1.02
N GLN A 79 6.14 4.27 0.99
CA GLN A 79 6.57 3.54 2.18
C GLN A 79 8.10 3.56 2.28
N ALA A 80 8.59 3.60 3.52
CA ALA A 80 10.01 3.51 3.87
C ALA A 80 10.33 2.12 4.42
#